data_AF-A0A7X7VUF6-F1
#
_entry.id   AF-A0A7X7VUF6-F1
#
_cell.length_a   1.000
_cell.length_b   1.000
_cell.length_c   1.000
_cell.angle_alpha   90.00
_cell.angle_beta   90.00
_cell.angle_gamma   90.00
#
_symmetry.space_group_name_H-M   'P 1'
#
loop_
_entity.id
_entity.type
_entity.pdbx_description
1 polymer ?
#
loop_
_entity_poly.entity_id
_entity_poly.type
_entity_poly.pdbx_seq_one_letter_code
_entity_poly.pdbx_strand_id
1 'polypeptide(L)' 'AEVLDADAFSLFSERGIFDRETAGSFRHNILERGGSREPDELFRSFRGREPSIEPLIERSGFRKK' A
#
# COMPACT_ATOMS: atom_id res chain seq x y z
N ALA A 1 1.55 0.69 11.83
CA ALA A 1 1.98 0.64 10.42
C ALA A 1 1.56 -0.64 9.68
N GLU A 2 1.01 -1.66 10.35
CA GLU A 2 0.65 -2.94 9.68
C GLU A 2 -0.48 -2.84 8.65
N VAL A 3 -1.48 -1.96 8.87
CA VAL A 3 -2.57 -1.72 7.91
C VAL A 3 -2.03 -1.17 6.59
N LEU A 4 -1.18 -0.14 6.66
CA LEU A 4 -0.58 0.50 5.49
C LEU A 4 0.33 -0.47 4.73
N ASP A 5 1.10 -1.29 5.44
CA ASP A 5 1.95 -2.32 4.85
C ASP A 5 1.12 -3.38 4.11
N ALA A 6 0.09 -3.92 4.76
CA ALA A 6 -0.79 -4.91 4.14
C ALA A 6 -1.53 -4.34 2.91
N ASP A 7 -2.00 -3.10 2.99
CA ASP A 7 -2.71 -2.46 1.88
C ASP A 7 -1.76 -2.04 0.75
N ALA A 8 -0.56 -1.56 1.06
CA ALA A 8 0.45 -1.31 0.03
C ALA A 8 0.80 -2.60 -0.71
N PHE A 9 1.04 -3.69 0.03
CA PHE A 9 1.33 -5.00 -0.54
C PHE A 9 0.17 -5.57 -1.37
N SER A 10 -1.08 -5.24 -1.03
CA SER A 10 -2.24 -5.67 -1.81
C SER A 10 -2.17 -5.18 -3.26
N LEU A 11 -1.70 -3.95 -3.51
CA LEU A 11 -1.54 -3.41 -4.86
C LEU A 11 -0.49 -4.20 -5.67
N PHE A 12 0.62 -4.58 -5.03
CA PHE A 12 1.61 -5.46 -5.64
C PHE A 12 1.04 -6.85 -5.93
N SER A 13 0.18 -7.37 -5.06
CA SER A 13 -0.49 -8.66 -5.31
C SER A 13 -1.51 -8.58 -6.46
N GLU A 14 -2.21 -7.46 -6.61
CA GLU A 14 -3.18 -7.20 -7.69
C GLU A 14 -2.51 -7.03 -9.07
N ARG A 15 -1.43 -6.24 -9.14
CA ARG A 15 -0.74 -5.92 -10.41
C ARG A 15 0.38 -6.88 -10.78
N GLY A 16 0.93 -7.59 -9.80
CA GLY A 16 2.08 -8.47 -9.93
C GLY A 16 3.23 -8.01 -9.03
N ILE A 17 3.77 -8.95 -8.23
CA ILE A 17 4.75 -8.64 -7.18
C ILE A 17 6.06 -8.01 -7.67
N PHE A 18 6.36 -8.14 -8.97
CA PHE A 18 7.54 -7.56 -9.62
C PHE A 18 7.18 -6.49 -10.66
N ASP A 19 5.96 -5.94 -10.60
CA ASP A 19 5.55 -4.87 -11.51
C ASP A 19 6.41 -3.61 -11.28
N ARG A 20 7.10 -3.19 -12.34
CA ARG A 20 8.04 -2.04 -12.28
C ARG A 20 7.31 -0.73 -12.11
N GLU A 21 6.11 -0.59 -12.67
CA GLU A 21 5.31 0.63 -12.54
C GLU A 21 4.90 0.84 -11.08
N THR A 22 4.38 -0.20 -10.44
CA THR A 22 4.01 -0.19 -9.02
C THR A 22 5.22 0.05 -8.12
N ALA A 23 6.35 -0.60 -8.40
CA ALA A 23 7.59 -0.35 -7.65
C ALA A 23 8.10 1.09 -7.79
N GLY A 24 8.03 1.67 -9.00
CA GLY A 24 8.37 3.06 -9.26
C GLY A 24 7.45 4.03 -8.52
N SER A 25 6.15 3.78 -8.56
CA SER A 25 5.15 4.57 -7.82
C SER A 25 5.38 4.50 -6.31
N PHE A 26 5.63 3.32 -5.75
CA PHE A 26 5.90 3.14 -4.33
C PHE A 26 7.15 3.90 -3.89
N ARG A 27 8.23 3.80 -4.68
CA ARG A 27 9.46 4.54 -4.42
C ARG A 27 9.21 6.05 -4.45
N HIS A 28 8.55 6.57 -5.48
CA HIS A 28 8.40 8.01 -5.66
C HIS A 28 7.44 8.66 -4.64
N ASN A 29 6.37 7.94 -4.27
CA ASN A 29 5.35 8.45 -3.37
C ASN A 29 5.67 8.18 -1.89
N ILE A 30 6.25 7.03 -1.54
CA ILE A 30 6.47 6.64 -0.15
C ILE A 30 7.94 6.80 0.24
N LEU A 31 8.85 6.06 -0.40
CA LEU A 31 10.23 5.95 0.06
C LEU A 31 11.05 7.22 -0.14
N GLU A 32 10.85 7.93 -1.26
CA GLU A 32 11.57 9.19 -1.56
C GLU A 32 11.03 10.39 -0.78
N ARG A 33 9.78 10.32 -0.31
CA ARG A 33 9.14 11.41 0.43
C ARG A 33 9.41 11.31 1.93
N GLY A 34 9.60 10.10 2.47
CA GLY A 34 9.92 9.91 3.88
C GLY A 34 8.90 10.62 4.79
N GLY A 35 9.37 11.57 5.60
CA GLY A 35 8.53 12.39 6.49
C GLY A 35 8.23 13.81 5.98
N SER A 36 8.43 14.11 4.70
CA SER A 36 8.21 15.46 4.16
C SER A 36 6.74 15.84 4.01
N ARG A 37 5.83 14.87 4.06
CA ARG A 37 4.38 15.02 3.96
C ARG A 37 3.70 14.03 4.89
N GLU A 38 2.42 14.27 5.19
CA GLU A 38 1.64 13.37 6.01
C GLU A 38 1.49 11.99 5.33
N PRO A 39 1.64 10.87 6.07
CA PRO A 39 1.62 9.53 5.50
C PRO A 39 0.36 9.17 4.72
N ASP A 40 -0.79 9.72 5.10
CA ASP A 40 -2.08 9.51 4.42
C ASP A 40 -2.11 10.15 3.02
N GLU A 41 -1.50 11.32 2.84
CA GLU A 41 -1.39 11.96 1.53
C GLU A 41 -0.47 11.18 0.59
N LEU A 42 0.65 10.70 1.13
CA LEU A 42 1.59 9.87 0.39
C LEU A 42 0.96 8.54 -0.01
N PHE A 43 0.22 7.92 0.91
CA PHE A 43 -0.48 6.67 0.66
C PHE A 43 -1.58 6.82 -0.39
N ARG A 44 -2.39 7.88 -0.30
CA ARG A 44 -3.39 8.20 -1.32
C ARG A 44 -2.78 8.40 -2.69
N SER A 45 -1.63 9.08 -2.76
CA SER A 45 -0.93 9.33 -4.03
C SER A 45 -0.42 8.03 -4.66
N PHE A 46 0.00 7.06 -3.83
CA PHE A 46 0.43 5.74 -4.28
C PHE A 46 -0.75 4.81 -4.64
N ARG A 47 -1.73 4.67 -3.74
CA ARG A 47 -2.82 3.68 -3.84
C ARG A 47 -4.01 4.18 -4.67
N GLY A 48 -4.15 5.49 -4.84
CA GLY A 48 -5.31 6.13 -5.48
C GLY A 48 -6.57 6.19 -4.62
N ARG A 49 -6.52 5.67 -3.39
CA ARG A 49 -7.60 5.68 -2.40
C ARG A 49 -7.05 5.77 -0.98
N GLU A 50 -7.92 6.06 -0.03
CA GLU A 50 -7.62 5.97 1.41
C GLU A 50 -7.19 4.54 1.79
N PRO A 51 -6.34 4.39 2.83
CA PRO A 51 -5.93 3.10 3.32
C PRO A 51 -7.10 2.28 3.89
N SER A 52 -7.09 0.99 3.59
CA SER A 52 -8.12 0.02 3.96
C SER A 52 -7.55 -1.00 4.95
N ILE A 53 -8.37 -1.46 5.90
CA ILE A 53 -8.00 -2.54 6.83
C ILE A 53 -8.23 -3.94 6.23
N GLU A 54 -9.02 -4.03 5.16
CA GLU A 54 -9.42 -5.27 4.50
C GLU A 54 -8.21 -6.13 4.08
N PRO A 55 -7.14 -5.57 3.47
CA PRO A 55 -5.94 -6.33 3.15
C PRO A 55 -5.24 -6.93 4.37
N LEU A 56 -5.28 -6.24 5.52
CA LEU A 56 -4.72 -6.76 6.75
C LEU A 56 -5.54 -7.94 7.27
N ILE A 57 -6.87 -7.85 7.22
CA ILE A 57 -7.79 -8.94 7.61
C ILE A 57 -7.57 -10.17 6.72
N GLU A 58 -7.41 -9.97 5.42
CA GLU A 58 -7.09 -11.02 4.45
C GLU A 58 -5.74 -11.67 4.74
N ARG A 59 -4.69 -10.87 4.90
CA ARG A 59 -3.33 -11.35 5.21
C ARG A 59 -3.27 -12.13 6.52
N SER A 60 -4.07 -11.72 7.51
CA SER A 60 -4.10 -12.32 8.84
C SER A 60 -4.97 -13.58 8.90
N GLY A 61 -5.62 -13.97 7.79
CA GLY A 61 -6.46 -15.17 7.73
C GLY A 61 -7.79 -15.04 8.49
N PHE A 62 -8.19 -13.83 8.88
CA PHE A 62 -9.42 -13.57 9.64
C PHE A 62 -10.66 -13.32 8.77
N ARG A 63 -10.53 -13.35 7.43
CA ARG A 63 -11.68 -13.21 6.54
C ARG A 63 -12.58 -14.45 6.67
N LYS A 64 -13.65 -14.34 7.46
CA LYS A 64 -14.69 -15.37 7.55
C LYS A 64 -15.26 -15.61 6.15
N LYS A 65 -15.32 -16.88 5.75
CA LYS A 65 -16.03 -17.32 4.55
C LYS A 65 -17.51 -17.04 4.66
#